data_AF-A0A9E1X9N8-F1
#
_entry.id   AF-A0A9E1X9N8-F1
#
_cell.length_a   1.000
_cell.length_b   1.000
_cell.length_c   1.000
_cell.angle_alpha   90.00
_cell.angle_beta   90.00
_cell.angle_gamma   90.00
#
_symmetry.space_group_name_H-M   'P 1'
#
loop_
_entity.id
_entity.type
_entity.pdbx_description
1 polymer ?
#
loop_
_entity_poly.entity_id
_entity_poly.type
_entity_poly.pdbx_seq_one_letter_code
_entity_poly.pdbx_strand_id
1 'polypeptide(L)'
;MKKIGFITIISLLLGKEPKPLDRFVVDYLLLTQSRMIESPTVWQDVKEGYLRNEAIYFSEIILDSLANGLTSYYVVKTHIPKINQLREQVREGKDFNYNIEKPSLTRVNVNYFSSVKD
;
A
#
# COMPACT_ATOMS: atom_id res chain seq x y z
N MET A 1 14.39 -36.18 -28.96
CA MET A 1 13.03 -36.47 -28.46
C MET A 1 13.00 -36.87 -26.97
N LYS A 2 13.82 -37.84 -26.49
CA LYS A 2 13.86 -38.24 -25.07
C LYS A 2 14.10 -37.08 -24.07
N LYS A 3 14.99 -36.14 -24.40
CA LYS A 3 15.30 -34.98 -23.54
C LYS A 3 14.11 -34.01 -23.37
N ILE A 4 13.30 -33.83 -24.40
CA ILE A 4 12.14 -32.92 -24.39
C ILE A 4 11.02 -33.53 -23.53
N GLY A 5 10.78 -34.84 -23.66
CA GLY A 5 9.83 -35.57 -22.82
C GLY A 5 10.17 -35.48 -21.33
N PHE A 6 11.46 -35.58 -20.99
CA PHE A 6 11.94 -35.46 -19.61
C PHE A 6 11.69 -34.06 -19.02
N ILE A 7 11.90 -33.00 -19.82
CA ILE A 7 11.62 -31.62 -19.40
C ILE A 7 10.12 -31.42 -19.14
N THR A 8 9.24 -31.91 -20.03
CA THR A 8 7.80 -31.81 -19.83
C THR A 8 7.32 -32.54 -18.58
N ILE A 9 7.87 -33.73 -18.29
CA ILE A 9 7.50 -34.51 -17.09
C ILE A 9 7.94 -33.80 -15.81
N ILE A 10 9.15 -33.22 -15.79
CA ILE A 10 9.64 -32.45 -14.64
C ILE A 10 8.76 -31.21 -14.39
N SER A 11 8.38 -30.49 -15.45
CA SER A 11 7.51 -29.32 -15.34
C SER A 11 6.12 -29.65 -14.79
N LEU A 12 5.56 -30.82 -15.16
CA LEU A 12 4.29 -31.33 -14.63
C LEU A 12 4.40 -31.72 -13.15
N LEU A 13 5.52 -32.35 -12.75
CA LEU A 13 5.73 -32.81 -11.37
C LEU A 13 6.06 -31.66 -10.39
N LEU A 14 6.71 -30.60 -10.87
CA LEU A 14 7.09 -29.44 -10.05
C LEU A 14 6.08 -28.29 -10.12
N GLY A 15 4.99 -28.44 -10.88
CA GLY A 15 3.93 -27.45 -10.96
C GLY A 15 3.23 -27.30 -9.60
N LYS A 16 3.37 -26.15 -8.97
CA LYS A 16 2.53 -25.81 -7.81
C LYS A 16 1.12 -25.52 -8.28
N GLU A 17 0.14 -26.08 -7.59
CA GLU A 17 -1.25 -25.73 -7.83
C GLU A 17 -1.50 -24.23 -7.61
N PRO A 18 -2.34 -23.60 -8.44
CA PRO A 18 -2.69 -22.21 -8.27
C PRO A 18 -3.41 -22.04 -6.92
N LYS A 19 -2.96 -21.06 -6.13
CA LYS A 19 -3.67 -20.69 -4.90
C LYS A 19 -5.07 -20.18 -5.25
N PRO A 20 -6.07 -20.43 -4.41
CA PRO A 20 -7.37 -19.75 -4.51
C PRO A 20 -7.17 -18.23 -4.53
N LEU A 21 -7.95 -17.54 -5.36
CA LEU A 21 -7.81 -16.10 -5.56
C LEU A 21 -7.95 -15.34 -4.24
N ASP A 22 -8.92 -15.74 -3.41
CA ASP A 22 -9.20 -15.09 -2.13
C ASP A 22 -7.99 -15.16 -1.20
N ARG A 23 -7.39 -16.34 -1.11
CA ARG A 23 -6.15 -16.56 -0.34
C ARG A 23 -5.00 -15.73 -0.90
N PHE A 24 -4.86 -15.67 -2.22
CA PHE A 24 -3.82 -14.85 -2.85
C PHE A 24 -3.96 -13.37 -2.49
N VAL A 25 -5.18 -12.83 -2.56
CA VAL A 25 -5.43 -11.41 -2.26
C VAL A 25 -5.12 -11.09 -0.81
N VAL A 26 -5.59 -11.91 0.13
CA VAL A 26 -5.30 -11.72 1.56
C VAL A 26 -3.79 -11.81 1.82
N ASP A 27 -3.13 -12.86 1.34
CA ASP A 27 -1.68 -13.03 1.49
C ASP A 27 -0.91 -11.83 0.92
N TYR A 28 -1.34 -11.31 -0.24
CA TYR A 28 -0.71 -10.17 -0.90
C TYR A 28 -0.86 -8.87 -0.11
N LEU A 29 -2.05 -8.60 0.43
CA LEU A 29 -2.33 -7.40 1.24
C LEU A 29 -1.54 -7.41 2.54
N LEU A 30 -1.54 -8.55 3.26
CA LEU A 30 -0.77 -8.72 4.50
C LEU A 30 0.73 -8.57 4.26
N LEU A 31 1.25 -9.18 3.18
CA LEU A 31 2.66 -9.03 2.81
C LEU A 31 3.00 -7.58 2.47
N THR A 32 2.09 -6.88 1.81
CA THR A 32 2.29 -5.47 1.47
C THR A 32 2.33 -4.60 2.72
N GLN A 33 1.42 -4.81 3.67
CA GLN A 33 1.42 -4.11 4.96
C GLN A 33 2.73 -4.35 5.72
N SER A 34 3.16 -5.61 5.86
CA SER A 34 4.42 -5.94 6.53
C SER A 34 5.61 -5.20 5.92
N ARG A 35 5.72 -5.16 4.59
CA ARG A 35 6.80 -4.45 3.89
C ARG A 35 6.72 -2.93 4.01
N MET A 36 5.51 -2.39 4.15
CA MET A 36 5.30 -0.95 4.33
C MET A 36 5.64 -0.50 5.74
N ILE A 37 5.33 -1.32 6.74
CA ILE A 37 5.68 -1.10 8.15
C ILE A 37 7.20 -1.19 8.35
N GLU A 38 7.84 -2.16 7.69
CA GLU A 38 9.26 -2.43 7.86
C GLU A 38 10.12 -1.44 7.04
N SER A 39 10.44 -0.29 7.63
CA SER A 39 11.51 0.59 7.15
C SER A 39 12.20 1.35 8.29
N PRO A 40 13.55 1.47 8.26
CA PRO A 40 14.30 2.19 9.29
C PRO A 40 14.15 3.72 9.18
N THR A 41 13.67 4.24 8.04
CA THR A 41 13.59 5.68 7.73
C THR A 41 12.17 6.24 7.76
N VAL A 42 11.15 5.43 8.10
CA VAL A 42 9.73 5.82 8.10
C VAL A 42 9.46 7.14 8.83
N TRP A 43 10.15 7.37 9.95
CA TRP A 43 9.98 8.56 10.79
C TRP A 43 10.94 9.71 10.45
N GLN A 44 11.92 9.45 9.58
CA GLN A 44 12.93 10.43 9.16
C GLN A 44 12.55 11.08 7.83
N ASP A 45 11.94 10.32 6.92
CA ASP A 45 11.39 10.82 5.68
C ASP A 45 9.86 10.93 5.78
N VAL A 46 9.36 12.16 5.89
CA VAL A 46 7.92 12.45 6.00
C VAL A 46 7.14 11.96 4.78
N LYS A 47 7.71 12.03 3.58
CA LYS A 47 7.07 11.53 2.36
C LYS A 47 6.94 10.02 2.42
N GLU A 48 8.07 9.37 2.67
CA GLU A 48 8.14 7.92 2.73
C GLU A 48 7.15 7.40 3.78
N GLY A 49 7.16 8.01 4.98
CA GLY A 49 6.22 7.70 6.05
C GLY A 49 4.76 7.92 5.65
N TYR A 50 4.43 9.04 4.99
CA TYR A 50 3.07 9.30 4.51
C TYR A 50 2.60 8.24 3.51
N LEU A 51 3.39 7.97 2.45
CA LEU A 51 3.01 7.02 1.40
C LEU A 51 2.91 5.58 1.94
N ARG A 52 3.79 5.19 2.87
CA ARG A 52 3.73 3.90 3.55
C ARG A 52 2.47 3.78 4.39
N ASN A 53 2.15 4.80 5.18
CA ASN A 53 0.93 4.81 5.99
C ASN A 53 -0.33 4.80 5.12
N GLU A 54 -0.35 5.53 4.00
CA GLU A 54 -1.46 5.48 3.05
C GLU A 54 -1.63 4.07 2.47
N ALA A 55 -0.54 3.39 2.11
CA ALA A 55 -0.59 2.02 1.60
C ALA A 55 -1.08 1.02 2.66
N ILE A 56 -0.67 1.18 3.93
CA ILE A 56 -1.11 0.34 5.05
C ILE A 56 -2.62 0.53 5.27
N TYR A 57 -3.06 1.78 5.45
CA TYR A 57 -4.45 2.14 5.67
C TYR A 57 -5.36 1.65 4.54
N PHE A 58 -4.94 1.86 3.29
CA PHE A 58 -5.70 1.40 2.14
C PHE A 58 -5.81 -0.13 2.09
N SER A 59 -4.76 -0.85 2.49
CA SER A 59 -4.78 -2.31 2.58
C SER A 59 -5.71 -2.81 3.70
N GLU A 60 -5.77 -2.12 4.83
CA GLU A 60 -6.70 -2.44 5.94
C GLU A 60 -8.15 -2.31 5.49
N ILE A 61 -8.52 -1.20 4.84
CA ILE A 61 -9.88 -0.99 4.31
C ILE A 61 -10.29 -2.12 3.37
N ILE A 62 -9.37 -2.58 2.52
CA ILE A 62 -9.65 -3.66 1.57
C ILE A 62 -9.85 -4.99 2.30
N LEU A 63 -9.01 -5.29 3.31
CA LEU A 63 -9.15 -6.50 4.13
C LEU A 63 -10.49 -6.52 4.86
N ASP A 64 -10.89 -5.39 5.44
CA ASP A 64 -12.21 -5.24 6.08
C ASP A 64 -13.33 -5.38 5.05
N SER A 65 -13.18 -4.81 3.87
CA SER A 65 -14.17 -4.93 2.80
C SER A 65 -14.31 -6.37 2.30
N LEU A 66 -13.20 -7.11 2.19
CA LEU A 66 -13.20 -8.54 1.88
C LEU A 66 -13.95 -9.34 2.95
N ALA A 67 -13.73 -9.04 4.23
CA ALA A 67 -14.47 -9.65 5.34
C ALA A 67 -15.98 -9.34 5.27
N ASN A 68 -16.35 -8.17 4.74
CA ASN A 68 -17.73 -7.75 4.51
C ASN A 68 -18.34 -8.25 3.18
N GLY A 69 -17.65 -9.14 2.45
CA GLY A 69 -18.19 -9.79 1.25
C GLY A 69 -17.76 -9.17 -0.08
N LEU A 70 -16.77 -8.26 -0.09
CA LEU A 70 -16.16 -7.80 -1.34
C LEU A 70 -15.49 -8.97 -2.07
N THR A 71 -15.69 -9.07 -3.38
CA THR A 71 -15.08 -10.16 -4.16
C THR A 71 -13.60 -9.90 -4.40
N SER A 72 -12.75 -10.91 -4.16
CA SER A 72 -11.31 -10.81 -4.39
C SER A 72 -10.95 -10.49 -5.85
N TYR A 73 -11.76 -10.90 -6.82
CA TYR A 73 -11.61 -10.49 -8.22
C TYR A 73 -11.70 -8.97 -8.41
N TYR A 74 -12.67 -8.32 -7.76
CA TYR A 74 -12.82 -6.86 -7.82
C TYR A 74 -11.62 -6.15 -7.19
N VAL A 75 -11.12 -6.67 -6.07
CA VAL A 75 -9.91 -6.15 -5.41
C VAL A 75 -8.71 -6.19 -6.35
N VAL A 76 -8.51 -7.31 -7.05
CA VAL A 76 -7.39 -7.48 -7.98
C VAL A 76 -7.48 -6.50 -9.14
N LYS A 77 -8.68 -6.33 -9.70
CA LYS A 77 -8.89 -5.45 -10.86
C LYS A 77 -8.73 -3.97 -10.49
N THR A 78 -9.27 -3.57 -9.34
CA THR A 78 -9.47 -2.15 -9.02
C THR A 78 -8.43 -1.61 -8.04
N HIS A 79 -8.07 -2.39 -7.02
CA HIS A 79 -7.33 -1.88 -5.87
C HIS A 79 -5.84 -2.28 -5.88
N ILE A 80 -5.50 -3.47 -6.38
CA ILE A 80 -4.08 -3.90 -6.49
C ILE A 80 -3.23 -2.92 -7.34
N PRO A 81 -3.71 -2.38 -8.48
CA PRO A 81 -2.92 -1.40 -9.24
C PRO A 81 -2.55 -0.16 -8.42
N LYS A 82 -3.48 0.36 -7.62
CA LYS A 82 -3.24 1.52 -6.74
C LYS A 82 -2.22 1.18 -5.65
N ILE A 83 -2.31 -0.01 -5.04
CA ILE A 83 -1.33 -0.47 -4.05
C ILE A 83 0.07 -0.57 -4.69
N ASN A 84 0.16 -1.16 -5.88
CA ASN A 84 1.42 -1.23 -6.60
C ASN A 84 1.99 0.16 -6.91
N GLN A 85 1.14 1.12 -7.28
CA GLN A 85 1.57 2.50 -7.50
C GLN A 85 2.15 3.13 -6.23
N LEU A 86 1.49 2.97 -5.08
CA LEU A 86 2.02 3.46 -3.81
C LEU A 86 3.36 2.80 -3.46
N ARG A 87 3.48 1.49 -3.68
CA ARG A 87 4.73 0.74 -3.49
C ARG A 87 5.87 1.27 -4.36
N GLU A 88 5.57 1.57 -5.62
CA GLU A 88 6.55 2.14 -6.54
C GLU A 88 6.94 3.56 -6.13
N GLN A 89 5.99 4.41 -5.71
CA GLN A 89 6.29 5.77 -5.25
C GLN A 89 7.18 5.79 -4.00
N VAL A 90 6.99 4.85 -3.08
CA VAL A 90 7.88 4.65 -1.93
C VAL A 90 9.27 4.24 -2.39
N ARG A 91 9.38 3.34 -3.38
CA ARG A 91 10.67 2.88 -3.91
C ARG A 91 11.43 3.94 -4.70
N GLU A 92 10.72 4.78 -5.44
CA GLU A 92 11.33 5.80 -6.30
C GLU A 92 12.05 6.90 -5.52
N GLY A 93 11.68 7.14 -4.25
CA GLY A 93 12.39 8.09 -3.38
C GLY A 93 12.46 9.53 -3.91
N LYS A 94 11.61 9.89 -4.89
CA LYS A 94 11.56 11.24 -5.48
C LYS A 94 11.10 12.26 -4.44
N ASP A 95 11.33 13.55 -4.68
CA ASP A 95 10.82 14.61 -3.81
C ASP A 95 9.27 14.60 -3.70
N PHE A 96 8.75 15.00 -2.55
CA PHE A 96 7.30 15.15 -2.33
C PHE A 96 6.86 16.53 -2.81
N ASN A 97 6.03 16.57 -3.83
CA ASN A 97 5.34 17.81 -4.15
C ASN A 97 4.09 17.89 -3.28
N TYR A 98 4.24 18.46 -2.08
CA TYR A 98 3.11 18.68 -1.18
C TYR A 98 2.27 19.82 -1.79
N ASN A 99 1.15 19.48 -2.42
CA ASN A 99 0.12 20.47 -2.77
C ASN A 99 -0.69 20.84 -1.52
N ILE A 100 -0.04 21.30 -0.45
CA ILE A 100 -0.76 22.14 0.51
C ILE A 100 -0.93 23.46 -0.23
N GLU A 101 -2.14 23.74 -0.69
CA GLU A 101 -2.53 25.11 -0.96
C GLU A 101 -2.23 25.87 0.33
N LYS A 102 -1.21 26.74 0.30
CA LYS A 102 -0.95 27.62 1.43
C LYS A 102 -2.26 28.34 1.68
N PRO A 103 -2.92 28.16 2.85
CA PRO A 103 -4.04 29.00 3.19
C PRO A 103 -3.54 30.44 3.05
N SER A 104 -4.31 31.28 2.35
CA SER A 104 -3.96 32.69 2.21
C SER A 104 -3.59 33.20 3.59
N LEU A 105 -2.38 33.74 3.74
CA LEU A 105 -1.86 34.21 5.02
C LEU A 105 -2.82 35.26 5.55
N THR A 106 -3.78 34.83 6.37
CA THR A 106 -4.68 35.75 7.04
C THR A 106 -3.81 36.35 8.12
N ARG A 107 -3.40 37.61 7.95
CA ARG A 107 -2.51 38.34 8.87
C ARG A 107 -3.22 38.67 10.19
N VAL A 108 -3.94 37.72 10.77
CA VAL A 108 -4.52 37.86 12.10
C VAL A 108 -3.43 37.48 13.08
N ASN A 109 -2.92 38.48 13.78
CA ASN A 109 -2.03 38.28 14.93
C ASN A 109 -2.87 37.70 16.08
N VAL A 110 -3.04 36.38 16.10
CA VAL A 110 -3.75 35.69 17.19
C VAL A 110 -2.80 35.63 18.38
N ASN A 111 -3.05 36.46 19.39
CA ASN A 111 -2.33 36.39 20.66
C ASN A 111 -2.93 35.29 21.53
N TYR A 112 -2.31 34.12 21.55
CA TYR A 112 -2.75 32.97 22.35
C TYR A 112 -2.56 33.14 23.88
N PHE A 113 -1.96 34.25 24.32
CA PHE A 113 -1.71 34.56 25.73
C PHE A 113 -2.59 35.68 26.29
N SER A 114 -3.50 36.26 25.50
CA SER A 114 -4.49 37.17 26.06
C SER A 114 -5.58 36.36 26.76
N SER A 115 -5.50 36.25 28.09
CA SER A 115 -6.66 35.86 28.88
C SER A 115 -7.68 37.01 28.81
N VAL A 116 -8.83 36.79 28.17
CA VAL A 116 -9.98 37.67 28.34
C VAL A 116 -10.37 37.58 29.81
N LYS A 117 -10.24 38.69 30.54
CA LYS A 117 -10.88 38.85 31.85
C LYS A 117 -12.22 39.53 31.59
N ASP A 118 -13.30 38.78 31.84
CA ASP A 118 -14.64 39.35 32.01
C ASP A 118 -14.70 40.19 33.30
#